data_AF-A0A6A0GRX4-F1
#
_entry.id   AF-A0A6A0GRX4-F1
#
_cell.length_a   1.000
_cell.length_b   1.000
_cell.length_c   1.000
_cell.angle_alpha   90.00
_cell.angle_beta   90.00
_cell.angle_gamma   90.00
#
_symmetry.space_group_name_H-M   'P 1'
#
loop_
_entity.id
_entity.type
_entity.pdbx_description
1 polymer ?
#
loop_
_entity_poly.entity_id
_entity_poly.type
_entity_poly.pdbx_seq_one_letter_code
_entity_poly.pdbx_strand_id
1 'polypeptide(L)'
;MLVQRSVRKQELAVHIWHIPTSGLESNISSPEYSLPQFDKRVENVLFHPTTEFILSIAYYDTIKIWDILHQKEISCCQGATDQLQSTTWRGDGSMLASSGKDRVVRLHDPRAPHKAALECNGHQSAKDSRIVWLGDTDSILSTGYSSSRIREMSLRDVRAFDKPVKTQQFDASTGILMPLYDADTRMLFLAGKADVSIMYWEVTNKEPYLTEGLKHTGALHGAYHHVPGAAQEFHSDLFPDTRSATSAQTIEAWVTGGNAALAPLSLDPGKRHAPTLEASALIK
;
A
#
# COMPACT_ATOMS: atom_id res chain seq x y z
N MET A 1 -20.56 -4.08 -5.60
CA MET A 1 -20.74 -2.72 -6.15
C MET A 1 -19.49 -1.93 -5.80
N LEU A 2 -18.67 -1.52 -6.77
CA LEU A 2 -17.47 -0.72 -6.49
C LEU A 2 -17.92 0.68 -6.07
N VAL A 3 -17.97 0.96 -4.77
CA VAL A 3 -17.99 2.35 -4.32
C VAL A 3 -16.55 2.84 -4.46
N GLN A 4 -16.26 3.62 -5.50
CA GLN A 4 -14.97 4.28 -5.62
C GLN A 4 -14.96 5.46 -4.64
N ARG A 5 -14.59 5.19 -3.38
CA ARG A 5 -14.27 6.25 -2.43
C ARG A 5 -12.85 6.70 -2.69
N SER A 6 -12.69 8.00 -2.94
CA SER A 6 -11.38 8.63 -3.04
C SER A 6 -11.09 9.39 -1.75
N VAL A 7 -9.84 9.32 -1.29
CA VAL A 7 -9.38 10.13 -0.16
C VAL A 7 -8.50 11.24 -0.69
N ARG A 8 -8.83 12.48 -0.30
CA ARG A 8 -7.96 13.62 -0.51
C ARG A 8 -7.38 14.08 0.82
N LYS A 9 -6.05 14.14 0.87
CA LYS A 9 -5.28 14.80 1.92
C LYS A 9 -5.05 16.26 1.55
N GLN A 10 -5.42 17.17 2.43
CA GLN A 10 -4.87 18.52 2.54
C GLN A 10 -4.10 18.58 3.86
N GLU A 11 -3.09 19.45 4.02
CA GLU A 11 -2.03 19.28 5.04
C GLU A 11 -2.49 18.75 6.41
N LEU A 12 -3.60 19.28 6.93
CA LEU A 12 -4.18 18.96 8.24
C LEU A 12 -5.57 18.27 8.18
N ALA A 13 -6.04 17.90 6.99
CA ALA A 13 -7.41 17.43 6.78
C ALA A 13 -7.48 16.20 5.87
N VAL A 14 -8.41 15.30 6.21
CA VAL A 14 -8.73 14.10 5.44
C VAL A 14 -10.18 14.18 5.01
N HIS A 15 -10.40 14.15 3.70
CA HIS A 15 -11.73 14.23 3.09
C HIS A 15 -12.01 12.98 2.27
N ILE A 16 -13.24 12.48 2.38
CA ILE A 16 -13.75 11.32 1.67
C ILE A 16 -14.73 11.79 0.62
N TRP A 17 -14.59 11.26 -0.59
CA TRP A 17 -15.44 11.60 -1.74
C TRP A 17 -16.11 10.35 -2.27
N HIS A 18 -17.42 10.45 -2.49
CA HIS A 18 -18.17 9.47 -3.26
C HIS A 18 -18.05 9.77 -4.74
N ILE A 19 -17.55 8.82 -5.52
CA ILE A 19 -17.57 8.90 -6.99
C ILE A 19 -18.71 8.00 -7.50
N PRO A 20 -19.75 8.58 -8.14
CA PRO A 20 -20.83 7.80 -8.72
C PRO A 20 -20.33 6.78 -9.74
N THR A 21 -20.99 5.64 -9.83
CA THR A 21 -20.63 4.58 -10.80
C THR A 21 -20.80 5.00 -12.25
N SER A 22 -21.65 6.01 -12.52
CA SER A 22 -21.79 6.65 -13.83
C SER A 22 -20.61 7.55 -14.21
N GLY A 23 -19.66 7.76 -13.29
CA GLY A 23 -18.59 8.74 -13.43
C GLY A 23 -19.01 10.16 -13.03
N LEU A 24 -18.08 11.10 -13.19
CA LEU A 24 -18.29 12.52 -12.90
C LEU A 24 -18.73 13.26 -14.17
N GLU A 25 -19.89 13.90 -14.12
CA GLU A 25 -20.35 14.81 -15.18
C GLU A 25 -19.87 16.25 -14.96
N SER A 26 -19.45 16.57 -13.73
CA SER A 26 -18.93 17.88 -13.34
C SER A 26 -17.97 17.75 -12.15
N ASN A 27 -17.26 18.85 -11.85
CA ASN A 27 -16.37 18.90 -10.69
C ASN A 27 -17.18 18.81 -9.39
N ILE A 28 -16.81 17.90 -8.49
CA ILE A 28 -17.34 17.86 -7.12
C ILE A 28 -16.41 18.66 -6.22
N SER A 29 -16.95 19.61 -5.45
CA SER A 29 -16.20 20.49 -4.54
C SER A 29 -16.53 20.29 -3.06
N SER A 30 -17.59 19.53 -2.74
CA SER A 30 -17.96 19.15 -1.38
C SER A 30 -17.67 17.65 -1.13
N PRO A 31 -16.88 17.31 -0.10
CA PRO A 31 -16.66 15.92 0.27
C PRO A 31 -17.94 15.29 0.84
N GLU A 32 -18.06 13.96 0.70
CA GLU A 32 -19.10 13.16 1.36
C GLU A 32 -18.92 13.20 2.87
N TYR A 33 -17.66 13.11 3.32
CA TYR A 33 -17.33 13.18 4.74
C TYR A 33 -15.96 13.84 4.95
N SER A 34 -15.85 14.60 6.05
CA SER A 34 -14.59 15.20 6.50
C SER A 34 -14.29 14.71 7.90
N LEU A 35 -13.11 14.14 8.10
CA LEU A 35 -12.66 13.75 9.43
C LEU A 35 -12.37 15.00 10.28
N PRO A 36 -12.35 14.86 11.62
CA PRO A 36 -11.84 15.90 12.50
C PRO A 36 -10.44 16.38 12.06
N GLN A 37 -10.18 17.67 12.22
CA GLN A 37 -8.92 18.27 11.83
C GLN A 37 -7.76 17.69 12.65
N PHE A 38 -6.63 17.46 11.97
CA PHE A 38 -5.38 17.03 12.59
C PHE A 38 -4.56 18.25 13.01
N ASP A 39 -3.90 18.17 14.16
CA ASP A 39 -3.04 19.22 14.70
C ASP A 39 -1.62 19.22 14.10
N LYS A 40 -1.30 18.18 13.34
CA LYS A 40 -0.05 18.01 12.59
C LYS A 40 -0.33 17.52 11.17
N ARG A 41 0.73 17.59 10.35
CA ARG A 41 0.68 17.15 8.97
C ARG A 41 0.29 15.68 8.88
N VAL A 42 -0.79 15.40 8.14
CA VAL A 42 -1.13 14.04 7.71
C VAL A 42 -0.10 13.64 6.68
N GLU A 43 0.43 12.42 6.72
CA GLU A 43 1.47 11.92 5.82
C GLU A 43 0.90 10.96 4.80
N ASN A 44 0.24 9.90 5.27
CA ASN A 44 -0.41 8.89 4.43
C ASN A 44 -1.82 8.60 4.92
N VAL A 45 -2.70 8.29 3.98
CA VAL A 45 -4.03 7.76 4.25
C VAL A 45 -4.24 6.55 3.36
N LEU A 46 -4.58 5.41 3.95
CA LEU A 46 -4.78 4.15 3.23
C LEU A 46 -6.06 3.49 3.71
N PHE A 47 -6.87 3.02 2.77
CA PHE A 47 -7.95 2.08 3.10
C PHE A 47 -7.38 0.75 3.56
N HIS A 48 -8.08 0.14 4.51
CA HIS A 48 -7.83 -1.24 4.89
C HIS A 48 -8.09 -2.16 3.69
N PRO A 49 -7.23 -3.15 3.41
CA PRO A 49 -7.31 -3.92 2.17
C PRO A 49 -8.47 -4.91 2.15
N THR A 50 -8.94 -5.41 3.31
CA THR A 50 -9.93 -6.51 3.37
C THR A 50 -11.25 -6.14 4.04
N THR A 51 -11.35 -4.93 4.60
CA THR A 51 -12.49 -4.49 5.43
C THR A 51 -12.88 -3.10 4.99
N GLU A 52 -14.10 -2.94 4.45
CA GLU A 52 -14.58 -1.65 4.01
C GLU A 52 -14.65 -0.64 5.18
N PHE A 53 -14.56 0.65 4.87
CA PHE A 53 -14.72 1.77 5.79
C PHE A 53 -13.65 1.94 6.88
N ILE A 54 -12.60 1.12 6.89
CA ILE A 54 -11.46 1.34 7.78
C ILE A 54 -10.37 2.14 7.04
N LEU A 55 -9.86 3.19 7.68
CA LEU A 55 -8.70 3.96 7.23
C LEU A 55 -7.55 3.87 8.23
N SER A 56 -6.32 3.70 7.74
CA SER A 56 -5.12 4.10 8.49
C SER A 56 -4.70 5.51 8.08
N ILE A 57 -4.46 6.37 9.06
CA ILE A 57 -4.04 7.76 8.87
C ILE A 57 -2.74 7.97 9.63
N ALA A 58 -1.63 7.99 8.91
CA ALA A 58 -0.34 8.38 9.48
C ALA A 58 -0.29 9.91 9.52
N TYR A 59 -0.07 10.49 10.69
CA TYR A 59 0.09 11.93 10.86
C TYR A 59 1.21 12.17 11.87
N TYR A 60 2.20 12.98 11.47
CA TYR A 60 3.45 13.16 12.21
C TYR A 60 4.06 11.83 12.71
N ASP A 61 4.01 11.53 14.00
CA ASP A 61 4.63 10.37 14.66
C ASP A 61 3.65 9.22 14.99
N THR A 62 2.38 9.37 14.63
CA THR A 62 1.30 8.49 15.07
C THR A 62 0.50 7.98 13.87
N ILE A 63 -0.03 6.76 13.95
CA ILE A 63 -0.98 6.22 12.99
C ILE A 63 -2.32 6.03 13.68
N LYS A 64 -3.38 6.69 13.23
CA LYS A 64 -4.75 6.47 13.70
C LYS A 64 -5.48 5.48 12.81
N ILE A 65 -6.25 4.59 13.39
CA ILE A 65 -7.19 3.72 12.69
C ILE A 65 -8.58 4.29 12.87
N TRP A 66 -9.26 4.57 11.76
CA TRP A 66 -10.54 5.26 11.75
C TRP A 66 -11.63 4.40 11.15
N ASP A 67 -12.76 4.33 11.84
CA ASP A 67 -14.02 3.80 11.34
C ASP A 67 -14.80 4.93 10.68
N ILE A 68 -14.87 4.91 9.35
CA ILE A 68 -15.60 5.92 8.58
C ILE A 68 -17.11 5.80 8.81
N LEU A 69 -17.63 4.57 8.92
CA LEU A 69 -19.07 4.29 9.02
C LEU A 69 -19.64 4.85 10.33
N HIS A 70 -18.92 4.61 11.44
CA HIS A 70 -19.31 5.09 12.77
C HIS A 70 -18.62 6.41 13.17
N GLN A 71 -17.85 7.01 12.26
CA GLN A 71 -17.19 8.30 12.44
C GLN A 71 -16.34 8.39 13.72
N LYS A 72 -15.62 7.31 14.06
CA LYS A 72 -14.87 7.21 15.30
C LYS A 72 -13.47 6.64 15.10
N GLU A 73 -12.57 7.02 15.98
CA GLU A 73 -11.27 6.35 16.10
C GLU A 73 -11.47 4.95 16.69
N ILE A 74 -10.89 3.93 16.04
CA ILE A 74 -10.85 2.55 16.54
C ILE A 74 -9.67 2.40 17.51
N SER A 75 -8.50 2.89 17.10
CA SER A 75 -7.23 2.73 17.81
C SER A 75 -6.18 3.71 17.27
N CYS A 76 -5.02 3.75 17.94
CA CYS A 76 -3.84 4.42 17.42
C CYS A 76 -2.57 3.60 17.69
N CYS A 77 -1.62 3.68 16.76
CA CYS A 77 -0.29 3.09 16.86
C CYS A 77 0.72 4.22 17.12
N GLN A 78 1.49 4.09 18.20
CA GLN A 78 2.44 5.09 18.67
C GLN A 78 3.87 4.53 18.69
N GLY A 79 4.85 5.38 19.04
CA GLY A 79 6.23 4.97 19.29
C GLY A 79 7.25 5.54 18.30
N ALA A 80 6.82 6.18 17.22
CA ALA A 80 7.74 6.97 16.42
C ALA A 80 8.24 8.18 17.21
N THR A 81 9.52 8.50 17.07
CA THR A 81 10.14 9.64 17.77
C THR A 81 10.35 10.83 16.85
N ASP A 82 9.97 10.69 15.58
CA ASP A 82 10.00 11.72 14.55
C ASP A 82 8.92 11.40 13.48
N GLN A 83 8.80 12.26 12.49
CA GLN A 83 7.83 12.20 11.41
C GLN A 83 7.91 10.87 10.63
N LEU A 84 6.79 10.15 10.59
CA LEU A 84 6.53 9.04 9.69
C LEU A 84 6.59 9.52 8.24
N GLN A 85 7.18 8.73 7.36
CA GLN A 85 7.36 9.07 5.94
C GLN A 85 6.54 8.16 5.02
N SER A 86 6.30 6.92 5.45
CA SER A 86 5.58 5.93 4.65
C SER A 86 4.90 4.90 5.56
N THR A 87 3.69 4.50 5.21
CA THR A 87 2.99 3.36 5.82
C THR A 87 2.43 2.43 4.75
N THR A 88 2.15 1.19 5.13
CA THR A 88 1.58 0.17 4.23
C THR A 88 0.88 -0.91 5.05
N TRP A 89 -0.25 -1.42 4.55
CA TRP A 89 -0.95 -2.57 5.11
C TRP A 89 -0.33 -3.86 4.61
N ARG A 90 -0.23 -4.86 5.48
CA ARG A 90 -0.21 -6.25 5.01
C ARG A 90 -1.46 -6.51 4.20
N GLY A 91 -1.36 -7.30 3.14
CA GLY A 91 -2.47 -7.52 2.22
C GLY A 91 -3.73 -8.11 2.86
N ASP A 92 -3.62 -8.80 4.00
CA ASP A 92 -4.74 -9.37 4.76
C ASP A 92 -5.36 -8.37 5.74
N GLY A 93 -4.70 -7.21 5.93
CA GLY A 93 -5.11 -6.18 6.87
C GLY A 93 -4.77 -6.48 8.33
N SER A 94 -3.99 -7.52 8.60
CA SER A 94 -3.68 -7.93 9.97
C SER A 94 -2.63 -7.04 10.65
N MET A 95 -1.78 -6.38 9.86
CA MET A 95 -0.65 -5.58 10.32
C MET A 95 -0.41 -4.34 9.45
N LEU A 96 0.27 -3.35 10.03
CA LEU A 96 0.80 -2.18 9.34
C LEU A 96 2.32 -2.15 9.47
N ALA A 97 3.01 -1.75 8.42
CA ALA A 97 4.42 -1.37 8.50
C ALA A 97 4.57 0.15 8.28
N SER A 98 5.57 0.74 8.93
CA SER A 98 5.89 2.16 8.75
C SER A 98 7.40 2.42 8.73
N SER A 99 7.81 3.46 8.01
CA SER A 99 9.16 4.04 8.08
C SER A 99 9.09 5.52 8.44
N GLY A 100 10.10 6.04 9.15
CA GLY A 100 10.15 7.43 9.63
C GLY A 100 11.51 8.09 9.53
N LYS A 101 11.54 9.42 9.75
CA LYS A 101 12.75 10.25 9.79
C LYS A 101 13.73 9.87 10.90
N ASP A 102 13.21 9.22 11.94
CA ASP A 102 14.01 8.62 13.02
C ASP A 102 14.84 7.40 12.55
N ARG A 103 14.72 7.02 11.27
CA ARG A 103 15.46 5.92 10.62
C ARG A 103 15.07 4.54 11.16
N VAL A 104 13.86 4.42 11.71
CA VAL A 104 13.33 3.16 12.24
C VAL A 104 12.24 2.65 11.31
N VAL A 105 12.26 1.33 11.08
CA VAL A 105 11.14 0.60 10.47
C VAL A 105 10.37 -0.09 11.59
N ARG A 106 9.04 0.01 11.55
CA ARG A 106 8.15 -0.50 12.60
C ARG A 106 7.09 -1.39 12.01
N LEU A 107 6.71 -2.42 12.75
CA LEU A 107 5.49 -3.19 12.53
C LEU A 107 4.52 -2.91 13.66
N HIS A 108 3.27 -2.68 13.30
CA HIS A 108 2.19 -2.35 14.22
C HIS A 108 1.10 -3.41 14.13
N ASP A 109 0.55 -3.79 15.28
CA ASP A 109 -0.77 -4.41 15.34
C ASP A 109 -1.80 -3.29 15.46
N PRO A 110 -2.55 -2.98 14.40
CA PRO A 110 -3.52 -1.89 14.39
C PRO A 110 -4.71 -2.11 15.33
N ARG A 111 -4.91 -3.32 15.86
CA ARG A 111 -6.00 -3.61 16.81
C ARG A 111 -5.53 -3.51 18.27
N ALA A 112 -4.23 -3.48 18.51
CA ALA A 112 -3.63 -3.33 19.83
C ALA A 112 -3.08 -1.90 20.00
N PRO A 113 -3.77 -1.02 20.72
CA PRO A 113 -3.49 0.42 20.71
C PRO A 113 -2.27 0.80 21.56
N HIS A 114 -1.04 0.55 21.12
CA HIS A 114 0.17 0.87 21.90
C HIS A 114 1.39 1.15 21.00
N LYS A 115 2.59 0.95 21.57
CA LYS A 115 3.86 0.97 20.83
C LYS A 115 3.88 -0.11 19.74
N ALA A 116 4.71 0.13 18.73
CA ALA A 116 5.00 -0.85 17.68
C ALA A 116 5.32 -2.24 18.26
N ALA A 117 4.80 -3.27 17.60
CA ALA A 117 5.03 -4.67 17.96
C ALA A 117 6.49 -5.07 17.73
N LEU A 118 7.09 -4.59 16.64
CA LEU A 118 8.51 -4.77 16.32
C LEU A 118 9.10 -3.48 15.76
N GLU A 119 10.36 -3.22 16.07
CA GLU A 119 11.13 -2.09 15.54
C GLU A 119 12.55 -2.56 15.15
N CYS A 120 13.09 -2.01 14.06
CA CYS A 120 14.47 -2.23 13.67
C CYS A 120 15.07 -1.00 13.00
N ASN A 121 16.39 -0.96 12.91
CA ASN A 121 17.09 0.06 12.12
C ASN A 121 16.72 -0.05 10.63
N GLY A 122 16.25 1.06 10.08
CA GLY A 122 15.97 1.26 8.67
C GLY A 122 17.16 1.81 7.89
N HIS A 123 16.85 2.61 6.87
CA HIS A 123 17.84 3.31 6.05
C HIS A 123 18.59 4.35 6.89
N GLN A 124 19.92 4.41 6.74
CA GLN A 124 20.78 5.18 7.65
C GLN A 124 20.80 6.69 7.37
N SER A 125 20.12 7.13 6.32
CA SER A 125 19.88 8.53 5.98
C SER A 125 18.53 9.01 6.50
N ALA A 126 18.47 10.25 7.00
CA ALA A 126 17.22 10.91 7.41
C ALA A 126 16.40 11.48 6.23
N LYS A 127 16.81 11.21 4.98
CA LYS A 127 16.01 11.55 3.77
C LYS A 127 14.74 10.70 3.72
N ASP A 128 13.84 11.03 2.80
CA ASP A 128 12.62 10.27 2.57
C ASP A 128 12.89 8.79 2.31
N SER A 129 12.09 7.95 2.96
CA SER A 129 12.02 6.52 2.76
C SER A 129 10.59 6.11 2.38
N ARG A 130 10.46 4.94 1.75
CA ARG A 130 9.17 4.32 1.43
C ARG A 130 9.16 2.89 1.90
N ILE A 131 7.96 2.38 2.14
CA ILE A 131 7.74 1.01 2.57
C ILE A 131 6.50 0.43 1.88
N VAL A 132 6.59 -0.83 1.45
CA VAL A 132 5.49 -1.60 0.88
C VAL A 132 5.49 -2.99 1.49
N TRP A 133 4.33 -3.48 1.90
CA TRP A 133 4.16 -4.88 2.25
C TRP A 133 3.96 -5.71 0.99
N LEU A 134 4.60 -6.87 0.92
CA LEU A 134 4.56 -7.70 -0.28
C LEU A 134 3.33 -8.62 -0.25
N GLY A 135 2.14 -8.05 -0.46
CA GLY A 135 0.87 -8.77 -0.43
C GLY A 135 0.58 -9.38 0.96
N ASP A 136 0.14 -10.64 0.99
CA ASP A 136 -0.14 -11.37 2.25
C ASP A 136 1.10 -12.08 2.82
N THR A 137 2.27 -11.88 2.22
CA THR A 137 3.50 -12.55 2.64
C THR A 137 4.02 -12.00 3.97
N ASP A 138 5.03 -12.67 4.53
CA ASP A 138 5.78 -12.19 5.69
C ASP A 138 7.00 -11.38 5.27
N SER A 139 6.85 -10.57 4.23
CA SER A 139 7.94 -9.75 3.71
C SER A 139 7.50 -8.32 3.45
N ILE A 140 8.40 -7.40 3.80
CA ILE A 140 8.28 -5.98 3.49
C ILE A 140 9.49 -5.54 2.67
N LEU A 141 9.28 -4.52 1.84
CA LEU A 141 10.35 -3.87 1.10
C LEU A 141 10.34 -2.38 1.41
N SER A 142 11.52 -1.84 1.71
CA SER A 142 11.71 -0.41 1.88
C SER A 142 12.69 0.15 0.86
N THR A 143 12.44 1.38 0.41
CA THR A 143 13.40 2.16 -0.37
C THR A 143 13.84 3.39 0.41
N GLY A 144 15.07 3.82 0.21
CA GLY A 144 15.63 4.95 0.91
C GLY A 144 17.05 5.25 0.45
N TYR A 145 17.87 5.75 1.37
CA TYR A 145 19.24 6.13 1.09
C TYR A 145 20.19 5.56 2.15
N SER A 146 21.34 5.09 1.69
CA SER A 146 22.45 4.72 2.56
C SER A 146 23.02 5.94 3.29
N SER A 147 23.91 5.71 4.27
CA SER A 147 24.65 6.79 4.94
C SER A 147 25.46 7.66 3.95
N SER A 148 25.93 7.05 2.87
CA SER A 148 26.64 7.73 1.76
C SER A 148 25.69 8.34 0.72
N ARG A 149 24.38 8.44 1.02
CA ARG A 149 23.35 9.01 0.15
C ARG A 149 23.15 8.28 -1.18
N ILE A 150 23.52 7.01 -1.24
CA ILE A 150 23.23 6.14 -2.39
C ILE A 150 21.80 5.61 -2.24
N ARG A 151 21.00 5.70 -3.30
CA ARG A 151 19.65 5.11 -3.32
C ARG A 151 19.78 3.61 -3.13
N GLU A 152 18.92 3.05 -2.29
CA GLU A 152 18.91 1.61 -2.02
C GLU A 152 17.49 1.10 -1.74
N MET A 153 17.30 -0.19 -1.94
CA MET A 153 16.15 -0.93 -1.43
C MET A 153 16.60 -2.01 -0.46
N SER A 154 15.75 -2.36 0.49
CA SER A 154 15.96 -3.42 1.47
C SER A 154 14.73 -4.29 1.60
N LEU A 155 14.90 -5.59 1.36
CA LEU A 155 13.90 -6.64 1.57
C LEU A 155 14.09 -7.24 2.97
N ARG A 156 13.02 -7.36 3.75
CA ARG A 156 13.03 -7.93 5.11
C ARG A 156 11.97 -9.01 5.25
N ASP A 157 12.34 -10.09 5.93
CA ASP A 157 11.38 -11.05 6.49
C ASP A 157 10.95 -10.53 7.87
N VAL A 158 9.64 -10.38 8.09
CA VAL A 158 9.11 -9.84 9.35
C VAL A 158 9.30 -10.79 10.54
N ARG A 159 9.54 -12.08 10.28
CA ARG A 159 9.83 -13.10 11.30
C ARG A 159 11.28 -13.02 11.78
N ALA A 160 12.16 -12.39 11.01
CA ALA A 160 13.58 -12.16 11.29
C ALA A 160 13.94 -10.68 11.08
N PHE A 161 13.23 -9.80 11.79
CA PHE A 161 13.07 -8.39 11.44
C PHE A 161 14.33 -7.52 11.58
N ASP A 162 15.27 -7.90 12.45
CA ASP A 162 16.41 -7.08 12.85
C ASP A 162 17.29 -6.64 11.66
N LYS A 163 17.40 -7.47 10.62
CA LYS A 163 18.27 -7.23 9.46
C LYS A 163 17.55 -7.54 8.15
N PRO A 164 17.89 -6.82 7.06
CA PRO A 164 17.39 -7.15 5.74
C PRO A 164 17.95 -8.49 5.26
N VAL A 165 17.11 -9.25 4.58
CA VAL A 165 17.48 -10.47 3.84
C VAL A 165 18.30 -10.09 2.61
N LYS A 166 17.96 -8.97 1.97
CA LYS A 166 18.67 -8.43 0.81
C LYS A 166 18.64 -6.91 0.82
N THR A 167 19.79 -6.30 0.55
CA THR A 167 19.90 -4.87 0.24
C THR A 167 20.50 -4.70 -1.14
N GLN A 168 19.89 -3.85 -1.97
CA GLN A 168 20.36 -3.53 -3.32
C GLN A 168 20.58 -2.03 -3.42
N GLN A 169 21.78 -1.63 -3.81
CA GLN A 169 22.14 -0.23 -4.07
C GLN A 169 22.01 0.12 -5.55
N PHE A 170 21.78 1.40 -5.83
CA PHE A 170 21.58 1.92 -7.18
C PHE A 170 22.62 3.02 -7.49
N ASP A 171 22.21 4.28 -7.39
CA ASP A 171 22.99 5.45 -7.80
C ASP A 171 22.90 6.56 -6.73
N ALA A 172 23.56 7.69 -6.99
CA ALA A 172 23.55 8.85 -6.10
C ALA A 172 22.45 9.88 -6.43
N SER A 173 21.43 9.51 -7.23
CA SER A 173 20.35 10.43 -7.60
C SER A 173 19.54 10.85 -6.39
N THR A 174 18.92 12.03 -6.45
CA THR A 174 18.30 12.67 -5.28
C THR A 174 16.81 12.38 -5.13
N GLY A 175 16.17 11.80 -6.14
CA GLY A 175 14.76 11.41 -6.15
C GLY A 175 14.53 10.07 -5.45
N ILE A 176 13.62 10.05 -4.46
CA ILE A 176 13.23 8.83 -3.75
C ILE A 176 12.59 7.83 -4.72
N LEU A 177 13.01 6.57 -4.65
CA LEU A 177 12.42 5.48 -5.42
C LEU A 177 11.05 5.12 -4.83
N MET A 178 10.00 5.19 -5.63
CA MET A 178 8.66 4.74 -5.28
C MET A 178 8.56 3.24 -5.56
N PRO A 179 8.34 2.38 -4.55
CA PRO A 179 8.08 0.97 -4.78
C PRO A 179 6.61 0.75 -5.12
N LEU A 180 6.34 0.19 -6.30
CA LEU A 180 5.03 -0.24 -6.75
C LEU A 180 5.08 -1.76 -6.90
N TYR A 181 4.44 -2.48 -5.99
CA TYR A 181 4.46 -3.94 -5.96
C TYR A 181 3.11 -4.50 -6.41
N ASP A 182 3.17 -5.40 -7.38
CA ASP A 182 2.06 -6.25 -7.78
C ASP A 182 2.19 -7.60 -7.07
N ALA A 183 1.26 -7.91 -6.18
CA ALA A 183 1.26 -9.15 -5.41
C ALA A 183 0.88 -10.37 -6.24
N ASP A 184 0.13 -10.17 -7.33
CA ASP A 184 -0.40 -11.26 -8.15
C ASP A 184 0.72 -11.84 -9.02
N THR A 185 1.54 -10.96 -9.62
CA THR A 185 2.71 -11.36 -10.45
C THR A 185 4.04 -11.34 -9.70
N ARG A 186 4.05 -10.83 -8.46
CA ARG A 186 5.26 -10.57 -7.64
C ARG A 186 6.26 -9.62 -8.29
N MET A 187 5.77 -8.77 -9.18
CA MET A 187 6.59 -7.77 -9.86
C MET A 187 6.69 -6.51 -9.00
N LEU A 188 7.91 -6.03 -8.82
CA LEU A 188 8.22 -4.75 -8.20
C LEU A 188 8.69 -3.78 -9.26
N PHE A 189 8.08 -2.61 -9.32
CA PHE A 189 8.54 -1.48 -10.13
C PHE A 189 9.07 -0.38 -9.22
N LEU A 190 10.25 0.15 -9.54
CA LEU A 190 10.82 1.32 -8.88
C LEU A 190 10.90 2.49 -9.85
N ALA A 191 10.31 3.61 -9.45
CA ALA A 191 10.35 4.86 -10.20
C ALA A 191 10.74 6.02 -9.27
N GLY A 192 11.77 6.78 -9.63
CA GLY A 192 12.11 8.03 -8.96
C GLY A 192 11.56 9.25 -9.71
N LYS A 193 11.20 10.30 -8.97
CA LYS A 193 10.88 11.59 -9.59
C LYS A 193 12.12 12.09 -10.35
N ALA A 194 11.92 12.46 -11.62
CA ALA A 194 12.96 12.87 -12.57
C ALA A 194 13.91 11.75 -13.04
N ASP A 195 13.61 10.48 -12.71
CA ASP A 195 14.28 9.35 -13.36
C ASP A 195 13.81 9.23 -14.81
N VAL A 196 14.71 8.82 -15.71
CA VAL A 196 14.41 8.61 -17.13
C VAL A 196 13.98 7.17 -17.44
N SER A 197 13.98 6.29 -16.44
CA SER A 197 13.66 4.88 -16.57
C SER A 197 12.88 4.38 -15.36
N ILE A 198 11.96 3.44 -15.60
CA ILE A 198 11.37 2.61 -14.55
C ILE A 198 12.17 1.31 -14.50
N MET A 199 12.67 0.97 -13.31
CA MET A 199 13.35 -0.29 -13.08
C MET A 199 12.35 -1.30 -12.52
N TYR A 200 12.54 -2.59 -12.78
CA TYR A 200 11.62 -3.61 -12.28
C TYR A 200 12.31 -4.93 -11.95
N TRP A 201 11.71 -5.67 -11.01
CA TRP A 201 12.22 -6.92 -10.46
C TRP A 201 11.08 -7.92 -10.29
N GLU A 202 11.38 -9.20 -10.41
CA GLU A 202 10.58 -10.25 -9.79
C GLU A 202 11.09 -10.45 -8.36
N VAL A 203 10.17 -10.44 -7.38
CA VAL A 203 10.47 -10.67 -5.97
C VAL A 203 10.08 -12.09 -5.57
N THR A 204 11.02 -12.83 -4.99
CA THR A 204 10.84 -14.23 -4.59
C THR A 204 11.23 -14.44 -3.12
N ASN A 205 10.81 -15.55 -2.53
CA ASN A 205 11.09 -15.91 -1.14
C ASN A 205 12.35 -16.79 -0.96
N LYS A 206 13.15 -16.94 -2.02
CA LYS A 206 14.38 -17.74 -2.05
C LYS A 206 15.44 -17.02 -2.89
N GLU A 207 16.70 -17.39 -2.73
CA GLU A 207 17.77 -16.81 -3.55
C GLU A 207 17.47 -16.92 -5.06
N PRO A 208 17.70 -15.84 -5.85
CA PRO A 208 18.40 -14.60 -5.49
C PRO A 208 17.56 -13.52 -4.80
N TYR A 209 16.30 -13.80 -4.43
CA TYR A 209 15.28 -12.93 -3.84
C TYR A 209 14.77 -11.80 -4.75
N LEU A 210 15.69 -11.12 -5.44
CA LEU A 210 15.41 -10.04 -6.36
C LEU A 210 16.04 -10.39 -7.72
N THR A 211 15.21 -10.64 -8.72
CA THR A 211 15.66 -10.89 -10.10
C THR A 211 15.34 -9.66 -10.93
N GLU A 212 16.36 -8.92 -11.37
CA GLU A 212 16.18 -7.72 -12.21
C GLU A 212 15.63 -8.11 -13.59
N GLY A 213 14.59 -7.41 -14.04
CA GLY A 213 14.04 -7.56 -15.38
C GLY A 213 14.79 -6.73 -16.43
N LEU A 214 14.44 -6.93 -17.70
CA LEU A 214 15.08 -6.27 -18.84
C LEU A 214 14.86 -4.74 -18.86
N LYS A 215 15.90 -3.94 -18.65
CA LYS A 215 15.78 -2.46 -18.66
C LYS A 215 15.16 -1.95 -19.97
N HIS A 216 14.07 -1.20 -19.87
CA HIS A 216 13.51 -0.44 -20.99
C HIS A 216 13.94 1.02 -20.88
N THR A 217 14.59 1.55 -21.92
CA THR A 217 15.03 2.96 -22.00
C THR A 217 14.20 3.70 -23.06
N GLY A 218 13.37 4.66 -22.66
CA GLY A 218 12.55 5.47 -23.57
C GLY A 218 11.47 6.31 -22.87
N ALA A 219 10.95 7.33 -23.55
CA ALA A 219 9.84 8.15 -23.04
C ALA A 219 8.54 7.34 -23.04
N LEU A 220 8.01 7.04 -21.85
CA LEU A 220 6.79 6.25 -21.68
C LEU A 220 5.55 7.16 -21.71
N HIS A 221 4.85 7.23 -22.84
CA HIS A 221 3.46 7.70 -22.90
C HIS A 221 2.54 6.50 -22.68
N GLY A 222 2.24 6.18 -21.42
CA GLY A 222 1.54 4.95 -21.05
C GLY A 222 2.48 3.74 -21.16
N ALA A 223 3.00 3.28 -20.01
CA ALA A 223 3.82 2.08 -19.97
C ALA A 223 2.91 0.84 -20.01
N TYR A 224 2.83 0.19 -21.18
CA TYR A 224 2.21 -1.13 -21.31
C TYR A 224 3.32 -2.17 -21.35
N HIS A 225 3.34 -3.07 -20.37
CA HIS A 225 4.20 -4.24 -20.39
C HIS A 225 3.44 -5.39 -21.04
N HIS A 226 3.87 -5.79 -22.24
CA HIS A 226 3.30 -6.93 -22.98
C HIS A 226 4.25 -8.11 -22.91
N VAL A 227 3.75 -9.27 -22.51
CA VAL A 227 4.48 -10.54 -22.65
C VAL A 227 4.33 -11.02 -24.11
N PRO A 228 5.42 -11.15 -24.89
CA PRO A 228 5.33 -11.54 -26.31
C PRO A 228 4.55 -12.85 -26.50
N GLY A 229 3.54 -12.85 -27.37
CA GLY A 229 2.73 -14.03 -27.72
C GLY A 229 1.23 -13.97 -27.38
N ALA A 230 0.76 -12.96 -26.66
CA ALA A 230 -0.55 -12.97 -25.99
C ALA A 230 -1.77 -12.43 -26.79
N ALA A 231 -1.84 -12.66 -28.11
CA ALA A 231 -2.80 -11.93 -28.94
C ALA A 231 -4.17 -12.61 -29.17
N GLN A 232 -4.38 -13.88 -28.81
CA GLN A 232 -5.60 -14.62 -29.22
C GLN A 232 -6.33 -15.41 -28.12
N GLU A 233 -5.70 -15.75 -26.99
CA GLU A 233 -6.33 -16.52 -25.90
C GLU A 233 -6.05 -15.88 -24.54
N PHE A 234 -6.91 -16.13 -23.53
CA PHE A 234 -6.67 -15.64 -22.18
C PHE A 234 -5.53 -16.43 -21.52
N HIS A 235 -4.47 -15.73 -21.11
CA HIS A 235 -3.28 -16.32 -20.48
C HIS A 235 -3.44 -16.35 -18.95
N SER A 236 -3.94 -17.47 -18.41
CA SER A 236 -4.17 -17.61 -16.97
C SER A 236 -2.89 -17.60 -16.12
N ASP A 237 -1.74 -17.87 -16.73
CA ASP A 237 -0.41 -17.78 -16.11
C ASP A 237 0.04 -16.32 -15.92
N LEU A 238 -0.35 -15.42 -16.83
CA LEU A 238 -0.07 -13.99 -16.76
C LEU A 238 -1.11 -13.22 -15.95
N PHE A 239 -2.34 -13.73 -15.92
CA PHE A 239 -3.46 -13.15 -15.19
C PHE A 239 -4.01 -14.20 -14.20
N PRO A 240 -3.28 -14.48 -13.11
CA PRO A 240 -3.81 -15.30 -12.04
C PRO A 240 -5.04 -14.63 -11.42
N ASP A 241 -5.81 -15.38 -10.63
CA ASP A 241 -6.93 -14.81 -9.91
C ASP A 241 -6.45 -13.66 -9.01
N THR A 242 -7.12 -12.51 -9.12
CA THR A 242 -6.79 -11.30 -8.39
C THR A 242 -7.72 -11.13 -7.19
N ARG A 243 -7.48 -10.08 -6.40
CA ARG A 243 -8.31 -9.75 -5.25
C ARG A 243 -9.65 -9.15 -5.69
N SER A 244 -10.74 -9.72 -5.17
CA SER A 244 -12.08 -9.14 -5.34
C SER A 244 -12.17 -7.73 -4.73
N ALA A 245 -13.06 -6.90 -5.27
CA ALA A 245 -13.38 -5.59 -4.73
C ALA A 245 -14.40 -5.62 -3.57
N THR A 246 -14.90 -6.80 -3.22
CA THR A 246 -15.88 -6.98 -2.14
C THR A 246 -15.17 -7.22 -0.81
N SER A 247 -15.56 -6.47 0.23
CA SER A 247 -15.05 -6.65 1.60
C SER A 247 -15.08 -8.12 2.03
N ALA A 248 -14.00 -8.60 2.66
CA ALA A 248 -13.90 -9.95 3.17
C ALA A 248 -14.62 -10.15 4.51
N GLN A 249 -14.76 -9.07 5.29
CA GLN A 249 -15.35 -9.08 6.63
C GLN A 249 -15.95 -7.72 7.00
N THR A 250 -16.67 -7.66 8.12
CA THR A 250 -17.17 -6.42 8.72
C THR A 250 -16.13 -5.79 9.65
N ILE A 251 -16.36 -4.54 10.05
CA ILE A 251 -15.51 -3.83 11.01
C ILE A 251 -15.49 -4.58 12.35
N GLU A 252 -16.64 -5.03 12.84
CA GLU A 252 -16.77 -5.74 14.12
C GLU A 252 -15.99 -7.05 14.11
N ALA A 253 -16.08 -7.80 13.01
CA ALA A 253 -15.31 -9.04 12.84
C ALA A 253 -13.80 -8.77 12.83
N TRP A 254 -13.34 -7.73 12.14
CA TRP A 254 -11.92 -7.37 12.11
C TRP A 254 -11.41 -6.89 13.48
N VAL A 255 -12.13 -5.97 14.16
CA VAL A 255 -11.76 -5.42 15.47
C VAL A 255 -11.64 -6.52 16.53
N THR A 256 -12.47 -7.57 16.43
CA THR A 256 -12.43 -8.72 17.35
C THR A 256 -11.39 -9.78 16.99
N GLY A 257 -10.52 -9.51 16.00
CA GLY A 257 -9.38 -10.36 15.64
C GLY A 257 -9.50 -11.10 14.30
N GLY A 258 -10.56 -10.84 13.53
CA GLY A 258 -10.76 -11.45 12.22
C GLY A 258 -9.70 -11.03 11.19
N ASN A 259 -9.23 -11.99 10.39
CA ASN A 259 -8.27 -11.79 9.29
C ASN A 259 -8.79 -12.50 8.03
N ALA A 260 -10.00 -12.13 7.57
CA ALA A 260 -10.58 -12.72 6.38
C ALA A 260 -9.84 -12.29 5.11
N ALA A 261 -9.48 -13.26 4.26
CA ALA A 261 -8.92 -13.00 2.94
C ALA A 261 -10.02 -12.59 1.96
N LEU A 262 -9.68 -11.71 1.02
CA LEU A 262 -10.57 -11.38 -0.09
C LEU A 262 -10.80 -12.63 -0.95
N ALA A 263 -12.02 -12.80 -1.44
CA ALA A 263 -12.32 -13.86 -2.38
C ALA A 263 -11.49 -13.69 -3.67
N PRO A 264 -10.93 -14.77 -4.23
CA PRO A 264 -10.26 -14.71 -5.52
C PRO A 264 -11.26 -14.34 -6.62
N LEU A 265 -10.84 -13.51 -7.55
CA LEU A 265 -11.61 -13.07 -8.70
C LEU A 265 -10.82 -13.37 -9.98
N SER A 266 -11.39 -14.21 -10.83
CA SER A 266 -10.77 -14.49 -12.13
C SER A 266 -10.99 -13.33 -13.10
N LEU A 267 -9.92 -12.89 -13.76
CA LEU A 267 -10.00 -11.88 -14.82
C LEU A 267 -10.40 -12.46 -16.18
N ASP A 268 -10.48 -13.79 -16.27
CA ASP A 268 -10.90 -14.53 -17.46
C ASP A 268 -12.30 -14.07 -17.94
N PRO A 269 -12.42 -13.48 -19.14
CA PRO A 269 -13.70 -13.07 -19.68
C PRO A 269 -14.74 -14.20 -19.75
N GLY A 270 -14.31 -15.45 -19.93
CA GLY A 270 -15.18 -16.62 -19.98
C GLY A 270 -15.75 -17.05 -18.61
N LYS A 271 -15.17 -16.56 -17.50
CA LYS A 271 -15.61 -16.87 -16.13
C LYS A 271 -16.41 -15.74 -15.47
N ARG A 272 -16.58 -14.59 -16.16
CA ARG A 272 -17.34 -13.46 -15.63
C ARG A 272 -18.81 -13.83 -15.47
N HIS A 273 -19.30 -13.82 -14.23
CA HIS A 273 -20.72 -13.94 -13.95
C HIS A 273 -21.38 -12.58 -14.22
N ALA A 274 -22.61 -12.57 -14.77
CA ALA A 274 -23.38 -11.33 -14.93
C ALA A 274 -23.57 -10.67 -13.55
N PRO A 275 -23.38 -9.34 -13.42
CA PRO A 275 -23.48 -8.68 -12.12
C PRO A 275 -24.92 -8.77 -11.59
N THR A 276 -25.11 -9.45 -10.46
CA THR A 276 -26.35 -9.40 -9.68
C THR A 276 -26.39 -8.05 -8.97
N LEU A 277 -27.35 -7.20 -9.35
CA LEU A 277 -27.59 -5.89 -8.74
C LEU A 277 -28.19 -6.07 -7.34
N GLU A 278 -27.38 -6.01 -6.28
CA GLU A 278 -27.88 -5.70 -4.94
C GLU A 278 -27.23 -4.41 -4.43
N ALA A 279 -28.07 -3.38 -4.29
CA ALA A 279 -27.71 -2.08 -3.77
C ALA A 279 -27.54 -2.17 -2.25
N SER A 280 -26.31 -2.06 -1.76
CA SER A 280 -26.05 -1.89 -0.32
C SER A 280 -26.43 -0.46 0.09
N ALA A 281 -27.27 -0.37 1.14
CA ALA A 281 -27.86 0.87 1.64
C ALA A 281 -26.81 1.95 1.96
N LEU A 282 -27.12 3.16 1.51
CA LEU A 282 -26.35 4.39 1.73
C LEU A 282 -26.34 4.79 3.22
N ILE A 283 -25.19 5.29 3.66
CA ILE A 283 -25.03 6.12 4.86
C ILE A 283 -25.97 7.32 4.69
N LYS A 284 -26.86 7.55 5.65
CA LYS A 284 -27.71 8.75 5.74
C LYS A 284 -27.06 9.79 6.63
#